data_AF-A0A2W5D2N7-F1
#
_entry.id   AF-A0A2W5D2N7-F1
#
_cell.length_a   1.000
_cell.length_b   1.000
_cell.length_c   1.000
_cell.angle_alpha   90.00
_cell.angle_beta   90.00
_cell.angle_gamma   90.00
#
_symmetry.space_group_name_H-M   'P 1'
#
loop_
_entity.id
_entity.type
_entity.pdbx_description
1 polymer ?
#
loop_
_entity_poly.entity_id
_entity_poly.type
_entity_poly.pdbx_seq_one_letter_code
_entity_poly.pdbx_strand_id
1 'polypeptide(L)'
;MGTNGSVSTLTRQAGAPLSHAPQTSYRDQVGAQRAAADTAAGSNSAATAEYADQKARRSRGPVYAMILAGVLVLLSLLSLMLGAADADSSVVAVSRIPRTLAALLAGSALAMGGLIMQLLARNRFVEASTVGSTESAMAGLLAIALLLPGAPMWAKLGMASLTALIGTIGFLFIVSRIKVRTGFTVPLVGIIYGGIIGAATTFFAYSFDLLQSLGAWQLGSFAGVLRGRYELLWLVAV
;
A
#
# COMPACT_ATOMS: atom_id res chain seq x y z
N MET A 1 39.15 26.04 83.64
CA MET A 1 39.28 24.58 83.41
C MET A 1 39.82 24.42 81.99
N GLY A 2 41.10 24.14 81.74
CA GLY A 2 41.84 22.92 82.13
C GLY A 2 41.30 21.74 81.31
N THR A 3 42.03 20.96 80.50
CA THR A 3 43.47 20.67 80.38
C THR A 3 43.75 19.88 79.08
N ASN A 4 44.96 20.05 78.51
CA ASN A 4 45.88 19.09 77.84
C ASN A 4 45.41 17.85 77.04
N GLY A 5 46.12 17.59 75.93
CA GLY A 5 46.30 16.23 75.40
C GLY A 5 46.90 16.11 73.99
N SER A 6 48.24 16.08 73.91
CA SER A 6 49.12 15.22 73.07
C SER A 6 48.77 14.93 71.58
N VAL A 7 49.54 15.42 70.59
CA VAL A 7 50.81 14.86 70.04
C VAL A 7 50.65 13.58 69.19
N SER A 8 51.03 13.72 67.91
CA SER A 8 51.58 12.70 66.98
C SER A 8 50.68 11.60 66.39
N THR A 9 50.31 11.80 65.12
CA THR A 9 50.28 10.73 64.11
C THR A 9 50.95 11.21 62.82
N LEU A 10 52.24 10.86 62.69
CA LEU A 10 52.95 10.79 61.44
C LEU A 10 52.24 9.79 60.53
N THR A 11 51.78 10.22 59.35
CA THR A 11 51.61 9.30 58.22
C THR A 11 52.04 10.01 56.95
N ARG A 12 53.31 9.74 56.62
CA ARG A 12 54.01 10.04 55.38
C ARG A 12 53.53 9.03 54.33
N GLN A 13 52.79 9.46 53.31
CA GLN A 13 52.58 8.76 52.03
C GLN A 13 51.55 9.55 51.23
N ALA A 14 51.67 9.86 49.96
CA ALA A 14 52.71 9.79 48.96
C ALA A 14 52.26 10.81 47.88
N GLY A 15 53.21 11.52 47.26
CA GLY A 15 52.89 12.37 46.11
C GLY A 15 52.19 11.55 45.03
N ALA A 16 50.99 11.99 44.64
CA ALA A 16 50.33 11.48 43.45
C ALA A 16 51.27 11.70 42.25
N PRO A 17 51.56 10.67 41.43
CA PRO A 17 52.31 10.90 40.20
C PRO A 17 51.46 11.79 39.30
N LEU A 18 52.02 12.95 38.90
CA LEU A 18 51.54 13.68 37.75
C LEU A 18 51.60 12.72 36.56
N SER A 19 50.46 12.16 36.19
CA SER A 19 50.35 11.34 34.98
C SER A 19 50.73 12.22 33.79
N HIS A 20 51.90 11.98 33.22
CA HIS A 20 52.31 12.56 31.96
C HIS A 20 51.26 12.20 30.90
N ALA A 21 50.44 13.17 30.49
CA ALA A 21 49.64 13.04 29.29
C ALA A 21 50.60 12.77 28.11
N PRO A 22 50.40 11.72 27.31
CA PRO A 22 51.30 11.43 26.20
C PRO A 22 51.25 12.59 25.20
N GLN A 23 52.39 13.26 24.99
CA GLN A 23 52.54 14.23 23.91
C GLN A 23 52.50 13.47 22.58
N THR A 24 51.32 13.28 22.02
CA THR A 24 51.16 12.80 20.64
C THR A 24 51.88 13.78 19.71
N SER A 25 52.86 13.29 18.96
CA SER A 25 53.68 14.09 18.05
C SER A 25 52.80 14.88 17.08
N TYR A 26 53.10 16.16 16.86
CA TYR A 26 52.37 17.04 15.93
C TYR A 26 52.26 16.44 14.51
N ARG A 27 53.24 15.63 14.09
CA ARG A 27 53.19 14.88 12.81
C ARG A 27 52.10 13.82 12.76
N ASP A 28 51.83 13.16 13.87
CA ASP A 28 50.79 12.12 13.96
C ASP A 28 49.39 12.75 13.93
N GLN A 29 49.25 13.94 14.55
CA GLN A 29 48.02 14.72 14.48
C GLN A 29 47.73 15.23 13.05
N VAL A 30 48.73 15.73 12.33
CA VAL A 30 48.58 16.18 10.94
C VAL A 30 48.27 15.01 9.99
N GLY A 31 48.86 13.83 10.22
CA GLY A 31 48.54 12.61 9.46
C GLY A 31 47.10 12.14 9.68
N ALA A 32 46.65 12.11 10.94
CA ALA A 32 45.27 11.76 11.30
C ALA A 32 44.26 12.76 10.71
N GLN A 33 44.61 14.05 10.69
CA GLN A 33 43.74 15.10 10.16
C GLN A 33 43.64 15.07 8.64
N ARG A 34 44.72 14.70 7.93
CA ARG A 34 44.69 14.45 6.48
C ARG A 34 43.87 13.20 6.13
N ALA A 35 44.05 12.10 6.87
CA ALA A 35 43.26 10.89 6.67
C ALA A 35 41.75 11.12 6.95
N ALA A 36 41.42 11.93 7.96
CA ALA A 36 40.05 12.34 8.24
C ALA A 36 39.47 13.23 7.13
N ALA A 37 40.27 14.14 6.56
CA ALA A 37 39.87 14.98 5.44
C ALA A 37 39.64 14.17 4.15
N ASP A 38 40.49 13.19 3.85
CA ASP A 38 40.35 12.30 2.69
C ASP A 38 39.13 11.38 2.84
N THR A 39 38.86 10.90 4.05
CA THR A 39 37.65 10.11 4.37
C THR A 39 36.39 10.96 4.25
N ALA A 40 36.41 12.21 4.73
CA ALA A 40 35.30 13.14 4.59
C ALA A 40 35.05 13.50 3.12
N ALA A 41 36.11 13.73 2.32
CA ALA A 41 36.02 13.96 0.89
C ALA A 41 35.43 12.76 0.14
N GLY A 42 35.85 11.53 0.48
CA GLY A 42 35.29 10.29 -0.05
C GLY A 42 33.82 10.11 0.30
N SER A 43 33.43 10.43 1.54
CA SER A 43 32.03 10.33 1.99
C SER A 43 31.10 11.35 1.29
N ASN A 44 31.59 12.58 1.06
CA ASN A 44 30.84 13.61 0.35
C ASN A 44 30.70 13.28 -1.14
N SER A 45 31.73 12.69 -1.76
CA SER A 45 31.70 12.20 -3.14
C SER A 45 30.72 11.03 -3.33
N ALA A 46 30.69 10.09 -2.37
CA ALA A 46 29.75 8.96 -2.38
C ALA A 46 28.30 9.42 -2.17
N ALA A 47 28.06 10.32 -1.20
CA ALA A 47 26.73 10.87 -0.95
C ALA A 47 26.22 11.65 -2.17
N THR A 48 27.05 12.49 -2.78
CA THR A 48 26.66 13.26 -3.97
C THR A 48 26.37 12.36 -5.19
N ALA A 49 27.10 11.26 -5.36
CA ALA A 49 26.81 10.26 -6.39
C ALA A 49 25.47 9.54 -6.15
N GLU A 50 25.16 9.19 -4.90
CA GLU A 50 23.90 8.55 -4.53
C GLU A 50 22.70 9.50 -4.70
N TYR A 51 22.84 10.77 -4.31
CA TYR A 51 21.83 11.81 -4.57
C TYR A 51 21.61 12.04 -6.08
N ALA A 52 22.67 11.96 -6.89
CA ALA A 52 22.57 12.10 -8.34
C ALA A 52 21.83 10.93 -9.01
N ASP A 53 22.11 9.67 -8.60
CA ASP A 53 21.39 8.49 -9.11
C ASP A 53 19.92 8.49 -8.67
N GLN A 54 19.66 8.89 -7.42
CA GLN A 54 18.30 8.98 -6.88
C GLN A 54 17.47 10.07 -7.59
N LYS A 55 18.09 11.20 -7.96
CA LYS A 55 17.45 12.26 -8.76
C LYS A 55 17.23 11.84 -10.22
N ALA A 56 18.16 11.08 -10.82
CA ALA A 56 18.04 10.57 -12.20
C ALA A 56 16.94 9.50 -12.33
N ARG A 57 16.75 8.64 -11.33
CA ARG A 57 15.63 7.69 -11.29
C ARG A 57 14.27 8.39 -11.14
N ARG A 58 14.23 9.50 -10.39
CA ARG A 58 13.01 10.31 -10.19
C ARG A 58 12.61 11.10 -11.44
N SER A 59 13.55 11.51 -12.29
CA SER A 59 13.27 12.29 -13.51
C SER A 59 12.82 11.46 -14.71
N ARG A 60 13.03 10.14 -14.71
CA ARG A 60 12.57 9.22 -15.77
C ARG A 60 11.13 8.73 -15.58
N GLY A 61 10.61 8.82 -14.35
CA GLY A 61 9.23 8.50 -14.00
C GLY A 61 8.14 9.18 -14.86
N PRO A 62 8.19 10.49 -15.13
CA PRO A 62 7.13 11.17 -15.89
C PRO A 62 7.09 10.75 -17.37
N VAL A 63 8.23 10.39 -17.98
CA VAL A 63 8.27 10.00 -19.40
C VAL A 63 7.58 8.64 -19.61
N TYR A 64 7.86 7.65 -18.77
CA TYR A 64 7.17 6.36 -18.83
C TYR A 64 5.67 6.47 -18.52
N ALA A 65 5.29 7.36 -17.60
CA ALA A 65 3.88 7.64 -17.31
C ALA A 65 3.15 8.28 -18.51
N MET A 66 3.80 9.19 -19.23
CA MET A 66 3.25 9.80 -20.46
C MET A 66 3.11 8.78 -21.60
N ILE A 67 4.10 7.90 -21.79
CA ILE A 67 4.03 6.82 -22.78
C ILE A 67 2.88 5.87 -22.45
N LEU A 68 2.74 5.46 -21.18
CA LEU A 68 1.66 4.59 -20.74
C LEU A 68 0.28 5.25 -20.92
N ALA A 69 0.14 6.53 -20.57
CA ALA A 69 -1.09 7.28 -20.80
C ALA A 69 -1.42 7.36 -22.29
N GLY A 70 -0.43 7.64 -23.15
CA GLY A 70 -0.59 7.64 -24.61
C GLY A 70 -1.06 6.28 -25.14
N VAL A 71 -0.49 5.18 -24.65
CA VAL A 71 -0.91 3.81 -25.00
C VAL A 71 -2.33 3.53 -24.53
N LEU A 72 -2.72 3.93 -23.31
CA LEU A 72 -4.08 3.75 -22.79
C LEU A 72 -5.12 4.54 -23.61
N VAL A 73 -4.79 5.76 -24.02
CA VAL A 73 -5.64 6.58 -24.90
C VAL A 73 -5.77 5.91 -26.27
N LEU A 74 -4.67 5.44 -26.85
CA LEU A 74 -4.67 4.72 -28.12
C LEU A 74 -5.53 3.44 -28.05
N LEU A 75 -5.39 2.65 -26.99
CA LEU A 75 -6.19 1.44 -26.76
C LEU A 75 -7.68 1.76 -26.56
N SER A 76 -8.00 2.86 -25.88
CA SER A 76 -9.38 3.33 -25.71
C SER A 76 -10.02 3.73 -27.04
N LEU A 77 -9.28 4.47 -27.87
CA LEU A 77 -9.69 4.85 -29.22
C LEU A 77 -9.85 3.62 -30.13
N LEU A 78 -8.91 2.68 -30.06
CA LEU A 78 -8.97 1.43 -30.82
C LEU A 78 -10.17 0.57 -30.39
N SER A 79 -10.45 0.47 -29.09
CA SER A 79 -11.61 -0.24 -28.55
C SER A 79 -12.95 0.37 -29.03
N LEU A 80 -12.99 1.69 -29.21
CA LEU A 80 -14.15 2.39 -29.80
C LEU A 80 -14.30 2.11 -31.31
N MET A 81 -13.19 1.90 -32.03
CA MET A 81 -13.16 1.70 -33.49
C MET A 81 -13.26 0.23 -33.94
N LEU A 82 -12.93 -0.74 -33.08
CA LEU A 82 -13.05 -2.17 -33.35
C LEU A 82 -14.52 -2.58 -33.58
N GLY A 83 -14.90 -2.84 -34.84
CA GLY A 83 -16.26 -3.24 -35.23
C GLY A 83 -17.17 -2.10 -35.71
N ALA A 84 -16.59 -0.96 -36.10
CA ALA A 84 -17.30 0.17 -36.70
C ALA A 84 -17.77 -0.06 -38.16
N ALA A 85 -17.37 -1.17 -38.79
CA ALA A 85 -17.68 -1.45 -40.20
C ALA A 85 -19.15 -1.89 -40.44
N ASP A 86 -19.82 -2.49 -39.45
CA ASP A 86 -21.17 -3.07 -39.59
C ASP A 86 -22.17 -2.57 -38.51
N ALA A 87 -21.76 -1.62 -37.66
CA ALA A 87 -22.55 -1.21 -36.50
C ALA A 87 -23.39 0.05 -36.78
N ASP A 88 -24.70 -0.11 -36.69
CA ASP A 88 -25.65 0.99 -36.63
C ASP A 88 -25.25 1.98 -35.51
N SER A 89 -25.26 3.29 -35.81
CA SER A 89 -24.72 4.35 -34.93
C SER A 89 -25.30 4.33 -33.51
N SER A 90 -26.49 3.76 -33.36
CA SER A 90 -27.21 3.54 -32.11
C SER A 90 -26.53 2.55 -31.16
N VAL A 91 -25.87 1.49 -31.67
CA VAL A 91 -25.24 0.43 -30.86
C VAL A 91 -23.91 0.91 -30.24
N VAL A 92 -23.17 1.75 -30.97
CA VAL A 92 -21.91 2.34 -30.50
C VAL A 92 -22.15 3.26 -29.31
N ALA A 93 -23.16 4.14 -29.40
CA ALA A 93 -23.49 5.08 -28.35
C ALA A 93 -24.08 4.43 -27.09
N VAL A 94 -24.84 3.34 -27.24
CA VAL A 94 -25.61 2.74 -26.13
C VAL A 94 -24.82 1.70 -25.32
N SER A 95 -23.81 1.05 -25.90
CA SER A 95 -23.12 -0.07 -25.24
C SER A 95 -21.60 0.10 -25.13
N ARG A 96 -20.95 0.75 -26.09
CA ARG A 96 -19.48 0.78 -26.16
C ARG A 96 -18.89 1.92 -25.33
N ILE A 97 -19.37 3.15 -25.54
CA ILE A 97 -18.96 4.33 -24.76
C ILE A 97 -19.15 4.10 -23.24
N PRO A 98 -20.31 3.64 -22.73
CA PRO A 98 -20.46 3.44 -21.30
C PRO A 98 -19.59 2.30 -20.76
N ARG A 99 -19.31 1.27 -21.56
CA ARG A 99 -18.44 0.15 -21.13
C ARG A 99 -16.98 0.56 -21.04
N THR A 100 -16.46 1.36 -21.99
CA THR A 100 -15.08 1.87 -21.92
C THR A 100 -14.90 2.86 -20.77
N LEU A 101 -15.87 3.75 -20.54
CA LEU A 101 -15.87 4.65 -19.37
C LEU A 101 -15.91 3.87 -18.06
N ALA A 102 -16.77 2.84 -17.95
CA ALA A 102 -16.84 2.00 -16.76
C ALA A 102 -15.52 1.26 -16.50
N ALA A 103 -14.85 0.75 -17.53
CA ALA A 103 -13.56 0.09 -17.39
C ALA A 103 -12.46 1.08 -16.96
N LEU A 104 -12.45 2.30 -17.50
CA LEU A 104 -11.50 3.34 -17.11
C LEU A 104 -11.71 3.76 -15.64
N LEU A 105 -12.95 4.04 -15.24
CA LEU A 105 -13.30 4.41 -13.87
C LEU A 105 -12.99 3.29 -12.88
N ALA A 106 -13.30 2.04 -13.22
CA ALA A 106 -12.96 0.89 -12.39
C ALA A 106 -11.45 0.73 -12.24
N GLY A 107 -10.67 0.88 -13.32
CA GLY A 107 -9.22 0.84 -13.27
C GLY A 107 -8.62 1.95 -12.40
N SER A 108 -9.12 3.19 -12.54
CA SER A 108 -8.72 4.32 -11.70
C SER A 108 -9.04 4.10 -10.22
N ALA A 109 -10.24 3.57 -9.91
CA ALA A 109 -10.66 3.27 -8.55
C ALA A 109 -9.79 2.17 -7.90
N LEU A 110 -9.48 1.10 -8.65
CA LEU A 110 -8.59 0.03 -8.19
C LEU A 110 -7.16 0.56 -7.93
N ALA A 111 -6.64 1.42 -8.81
CA ALA A 111 -5.33 2.04 -8.63
C ALA A 111 -5.28 2.94 -7.39
N MET A 112 -6.30 3.79 -7.19
CA MET A 112 -6.42 4.62 -5.99
C MET A 112 -6.58 3.78 -4.72
N GLY A 113 -7.41 2.75 -4.74
CA GLY A 113 -7.60 1.84 -3.61
C GLY A 113 -6.30 1.11 -3.24
N GLY A 114 -5.56 0.63 -4.23
CA GLY A 114 -4.23 0.03 -4.03
C GLY A 114 -3.25 1.02 -3.41
N LEU A 115 -3.17 2.24 -3.92
CA LEU A 115 -2.28 3.29 -3.38
C LEU A 115 -2.65 3.68 -1.95
N ILE A 116 -3.93 3.93 -1.68
CA ILE A 116 -4.43 4.26 -0.33
C ILE A 116 -4.07 3.13 0.63
N MET A 117 -4.24 1.87 0.20
CA MET A 117 -3.95 0.74 1.06
C MET A 117 -2.46 0.58 1.35
N GLN A 118 -1.61 0.77 0.34
CA GLN A 118 -0.16 0.79 0.53
C GLN A 118 0.28 1.88 1.52
N LEU A 119 -0.36 3.06 1.48
CA LEU A 119 -0.12 4.16 2.42
C LEU A 119 -0.58 3.82 3.85
N LEU A 120 -1.77 3.24 4.02
CA LEU A 120 -2.31 2.84 5.32
C LEU A 120 -1.48 1.73 5.97
N ALA A 121 -1.17 0.68 5.20
CA ALA A 121 -0.38 -0.45 5.67
C ALA A 121 1.11 -0.12 5.82
N ARG A 122 1.56 1.01 5.24
CA ARG A 122 2.98 1.39 5.11
C ARG A 122 3.83 0.25 4.55
N ASN A 123 3.26 -0.48 3.59
CA ASN A 123 3.87 -1.66 3.01
C ASN A 123 3.50 -1.78 1.53
N ARG A 124 4.51 -1.74 0.67
CA ARG A 124 4.35 -1.83 -0.80
C ARG A 124 3.86 -3.19 -1.29
N PHE A 125 3.96 -4.23 -0.46
CA PHE A 125 3.51 -5.59 -0.80
C PHE A 125 2.05 -5.82 -0.46
N VAL A 126 1.37 -4.82 0.07
CA VAL A 126 -0.05 -4.88 0.41
C VAL A 126 -0.84 -4.23 -0.71
N GLU A 127 -1.90 -4.90 -1.15
CA GLU A 127 -2.93 -4.40 -2.05
C GLU A 127 -4.27 -4.47 -1.33
N ALA A 128 -5.25 -3.68 -1.77
CA ALA A 128 -6.61 -3.72 -1.21
C ALA A 128 -7.22 -5.15 -1.26
N SER A 129 -6.95 -5.92 -2.32
CA SER A 129 -7.42 -7.29 -2.47
C SER A 129 -6.72 -8.26 -1.50
N THR A 130 -5.43 -8.10 -1.22
CA THR A 130 -4.67 -9.00 -0.32
C THR A 130 -5.11 -8.92 1.13
N VAL A 131 -5.88 -7.90 1.49
CA VAL A 131 -6.34 -7.62 2.85
C VAL A 131 -7.67 -8.31 3.17
N GLY A 132 -8.25 -9.05 2.22
CA GLY A 132 -9.55 -9.67 2.43
C GLY A 132 -10.73 -8.72 2.14
N SER A 133 -10.47 -7.54 1.55
CA SER A 133 -11.52 -6.58 1.18
C SER A 133 -12.45 -7.17 0.13
N THR A 134 -11.91 -7.90 -0.85
CA THR A 134 -12.69 -8.52 -1.93
C THR A 134 -13.58 -9.63 -1.38
N GLU A 135 -13.04 -10.49 -0.52
CA GLU A 135 -13.75 -11.60 0.12
C GLU A 135 -14.85 -11.08 1.04
N SER A 136 -14.57 -10.00 1.77
CA SER A 136 -15.57 -9.32 2.61
C SER A 136 -16.69 -8.68 1.77
N ALA A 137 -16.36 -8.09 0.62
CA ALA A 137 -17.36 -7.57 -0.31
C ALA A 137 -18.27 -8.69 -0.83
N MET A 138 -17.67 -9.84 -1.21
CA MET A 138 -18.41 -11.02 -1.67
C MET A 138 -19.30 -11.59 -0.57
N ALA A 139 -18.83 -11.65 0.68
CA ALA A 139 -19.64 -12.06 1.82
C ALA A 139 -20.87 -11.16 2.00
N GLY A 140 -20.69 -9.83 1.90
CA GLY A 140 -21.79 -8.87 1.98
C GLY A 140 -22.77 -8.99 0.83
N LEU A 141 -22.26 -9.21 -0.40
CA LEU A 141 -23.08 -9.43 -1.58
C LEU A 141 -23.89 -10.74 -1.51
N LEU A 142 -23.28 -11.81 -0.99
CA LEU A 142 -23.96 -13.07 -0.73
C LEU A 142 -25.04 -12.89 0.36
N ALA A 143 -24.71 -12.20 1.45
CA ALA A 143 -25.64 -11.95 2.53
C ALA A 143 -26.91 -11.21 2.06
N ILE A 144 -26.77 -10.13 1.29
CA ILE A 144 -27.94 -9.42 0.74
C ILE A 144 -28.68 -10.24 -0.32
N ALA A 145 -27.98 -11.06 -1.11
CA ALA A 145 -28.62 -11.94 -2.09
C ALA A 145 -29.50 -13.01 -1.42
N LEU A 146 -29.09 -13.50 -0.25
CA LEU A 146 -29.85 -14.47 0.53
C LEU A 146 -31.00 -13.82 1.32
N LEU A 147 -30.75 -12.66 1.95
CA LEU A 147 -31.75 -11.98 2.78
C LEU A 147 -32.84 -11.30 1.94
N LEU A 148 -32.43 -10.58 0.89
CA LEU A 148 -33.32 -9.81 0.01
C LEU A 148 -32.91 -9.98 -1.47
N PRO A 149 -33.27 -11.10 -2.13
CA PRO A 149 -32.91 -11.35 -3.52
C PRO A 149 -33.43 -10.27 -4.49
N GLY A 150 -34.60 -9.69 -4.18
CA GLY A 150 -35.22 -8.60 -4.93
C GLY A 150 -34.67 -7.19 -4.64
N ALA A 151 -33.62 -7.06 -3.80
CA ALA A 151 -33.06 -5.76 -3.46
C ALA A 151 -32.56 -5.00 -4.71
N PRO A 152 -32.77 -3.68 -4.76
CA PRO A 152 -32.28 -2.85 -5.86
C PRO A 152 -30.74 -2.85 -5.91
N MET A 153 -30.18 -2.53 -7.08
CA MET A 153 -28.72 -2.61 -7.33
C MET A 153 -27.90 -1.76 -6.35
N TRP A 154 -28.38 -0.56 -6.00
CA TRP A 154 -27.70 0.34 -5.06
C TRP A 154 -27.61 -0.27 -3.65
N ALA A 155 -28.63 -1.01 -3.21
CA ALA A 155 -28.62 -1.68 -1.91
C ALA A 155 -27.62 -2.85 -1.89
N LYS A 156 -27.52 -3.60 -3.00
CA LYS A 156 -26.53 -4.68 -3.16
C LYS A 156 -25.10 -4.14 -3.12
N LEU A 157 -24.85 -3.04 -3.83
CA LEU A 157 -23.56 -2.34 -3.80
C LEU A 157 -23.25 -1.77 -2.42
N GLY A 158 -24.21 -1.09 -1.78
CA GLY A 158 -24.04 -0.53 -0.44
C GLY A 158 -23.68 -1.58 0.60
N MET A 159 -24.37 -2.73 0.60
CA MET A 159 -24.07 -3.83 1.53
C MET A 159 -22.69 -4.46 1.26
N ALA A 160 -22.34 -4.65 0.00
CA ALA A 160 -21.01 -5.16 -0.38
C ALA A 160 -19.91 -4.19 0.07
N SER A 161 -20.05 -2.89 -0.20
CA SER A 161 -19.10 -1.86 0.23
C SER A 161 -18.99 -1.73 1.74
N LEU A 162 -20.12 -1.79 2.47
CA LEU A 162 -20.11 -1.73 3.93
C LEU A 162 -19.38 -2.94 4.53
N THR A 163 -19.67 -4.14 4.04
CA THR A 163 -19.02 -5.37 4.51
C THR A 163 -17.52 -5.36 4.15
N ALA A 164 -17.16 -4.87 2.96
CA ALA A 164 -15.77 -4.67 2.55
C ALA A 164 -15.01 -3.71 3.47
N LEU A 165 -15.65 -2.60 3.84
CA LEU A 165 -15.07 -1.61 4.74
C LEU A 165 -14.87 -2.20 6.15
N ILE A 166 -15.87 -2.92 6.67
CA ILE A 166 -15.78 -3.61 7.97
C ILE A 166 -14.65 -4.64 7.95
N GLY A 167 -14.54 -5.45 6.90
CA GLY A 167 -13.47 -6.44 6.75
C GLY A 167 -12.08 -5.79 6.68
N THR A 168 -11.95 -4.71 5.91
CA THR A 168 -10.69 -3.97 5.80
C THR A 168 -10.28 -3.33 7.13
N ILE A 169 -11.23 -2.73 7.85
CA ILE A 169 -10.99 -2.18 9.20
C ILE A 169 -10.59 -3.30 10.17
N GLY A 170 -11.28 -4.44 10.12
CA GLY A 170 -10.96 -5.63 10.93
C GLY A 170 -9.53 -6.11 10.70
N PHE A 171 -9.10 -6.19 9.44
CA PHE A 171 -7.72 -6.52 9.11
C PHE A 171 -6.72 -5.48 9.62
N LEU A 172 -6.97 -4.19 9.35
CA LEU A 172 -6.07 -3.11 9.80
C LEU A 172 -5.95 -3.12 11.33
N PHE A 173 -7.04 -3.43 12.03
CA PHE A 173 -7.01 -3.64 13.47
C PHE A 173 -6.11 -4.79 13.88
N ILE A 174 -6.22 -5.96 13.24
CA ILE A 174 -5.34 -7.12 13.50
C ILE A 174 -3.86 -6.73 13.29
N VAL A 175 -3.54 -6.11 12.16
CA VAL A 175 -2.16 -5.71 11.81
C VAL A 175 -1.63 -4.63 12.75
N SER A 176 -2.48 -3.72 13.22
CA SER A 176 -2.07 -2.68 14.17
C SER A 176 -1.53 -3.24 15.48
N ARG A 177 -1.98 -4.43 15.90
CA ARG A 177 -1.59 -5.11 17.14
C ARG A 177 -0.28 -5.87 17.03
N ILE A 178 0.22 -6.11 15.82
CA ILE A 178 1.47 -6.85 15.59
C ILE A 178 2.67 -5.90 15.78
N LYS A 179 3.49 -6.19 16.79
CA LYS A 179 4.68 -5.38 17.16
C LYS A 179 5.87 -5.56 16.21
N VAL A 180 5.99 -6.72 15.55
CA VAL A 180 7.10 -7.02 14.62
C VAL A 180 6.58 -6.92 13.19
N ARG A 181 6.93 -5.84 12.50
CA ARG A 181 6.51 -5.59 11.12
C ARG A 181 7.67 -5.83 10.17
N THR A 182 7.86 -7.09 9.76
CA THR A 182 8.71 -7.37 8.59
C THR A 182 7.91 -7.17 7.31
N GLY A 183 8.59 -6.91 6.19
CA GLY A 183 7.93 -6.55 4.92
C GLY A 183 6.91 -7.58 4.41
N PHE A 184 6.99 -8.84 4.81
CA PHE A 184 6.10 -9.92 4.34
C PHE A 184 5.02 -10.34 5.33
N THR A 185 5.13 -9.95 6.61
CA THR A 185 4.18 -10.35 7.64
C THR A 185 2.77 -9.86 7.33
N VAL A 186 2.63 -8.62 6.85
CA VAL A 186 1.32 -8.00 6.60
C VAL A 186 0.58 -8.70 5.44
N PRO A 187 1.18 -8.91 4.25
CA PRO A 187 0.53 -9.67 3.18
C PRO A 187 0.17 -11.11 3.56
N LEU A 188 1.03 -11.81 4.30
CA LEU A 188 0.77 -13.21 4.69
C LEU A 188 -0.45 -13.33 5.60
N VAL A 189 -0.56 -12.45 6.59
CA VAL A 189 -1.75 -12.36 7.46
C VAL A 189 -2.99 -12.03 6.62
N GLY A 190 -2.84 -11.19 5.60
CA GLY A 190 -3.93 -10.82 4.68
C GLY A 190 -4.48 -12.01 3.91
N ILE A 191 -3.61 -12.82 3.32
CA ILE A 191 -4.02 -14.04 2.59
C ILE A 191 -4.73 -15.03 3.53
N ILE A 192 -4.24 -15.21 4.77
CA ILE A 192 -4.90 -16.09 5.75
C ILE A 192 -6.27 -15.52 6.13
N TYR A 193 -6.35 -14.23 6.43
CA TYR A 193 -7.60 -13.55 6.82
C TYR A 193 -8.65 -13.58 5.70
N GLY A 194 -8.26 -13.22 4.48
CA GLY A 194 -9.09 -13.33 3.29
C GLY A 194 -9.53 -14.77 3.04
N GLY A 195 -8.62 -15.74 3.19
CA GLY A 195 -8.93 -17.16 3.06
C GLY A 195 -10.00 -17.66 4.04
N ILE A 196 -9.98 -17.19 5.29
CA ILE A 196 -11.01 -17.54 6.29
C ILE A 196 -12.38 -16.99 5.87
N ILE A 197 -12.44 -15.73 5.45
CA ILE A 197 -13.69 -15.09 5.00
C ILE A 197 -14.19 -15.74 3.70
N GLY A 198 -13.28 -16.01 2.77
CA GLY A 198 -13.57 -16.67 1.50
C GLY A 198 -14.09 -18.08 1.70
N ALA A 199 -13.51 -18.86 2.61
CA ALA A 199 -13.99 -20.19 2.96
C ALA A 199 -15.40 -20.16 3.57
N ALA A 200 -15.64 -19.24 4.51
CA ALA A 200 -16.98 -19.05 5.07
C ALA A 200 -18.01 -18.66 3.99
N THR A 201 -17.65 -17.72 3.12
CA THR A 201 -18.51 -17.26 2.02
C THR A 201 -18.80 -18.40 1.04
N THR A 202 -17.78 -19.19 0.70
CA THR A 202 -17.91 -20.36 -0.19
C THR A 202 -18.79 -21.43 0.42
N PHE A 203 -18.67 -21.70 1.72
CA PHE A 203 -19.52 -22.65 2.44
C PHE A 203 -21.01 -22.24 2.38
N PHE A 204 -21.31 -20.97 2.62
CA PHE A 204 -22.68 -20.47 2.48
C PHE A 204 -23.16 -20.54 1.03
N ALA A 205 -22.33 -20.11 0.06
CA ALA A 205 -22.70 -20.18 -1.35
C ALA A 205 -22.97 -21.62 -1.81
N TYR A 206 -22.19 -22.59 -1.33
CA TYR A 206 -22.45 -24.01 -1.57
C TYR A 206 -23.78 -24.46 -0.96
N SER A 207 -24.05 -24.08 0.30
CA SER A 207 -25.27 -24.48 1.02
C SER A 207 -26.56 -23.97 0.37
N PHE A 208 -26.49 -22.84 -0.34
CA PHE A 208 -27.63 -22.21 -1.00
C PHE A 208 -27.63 -22.40 -2.54
N ASP A 209 -26.76 -23.26 -3.09
CA ASP A 209 -26.62 -23.49 -4.54
C ASP A 209 -26.26 -22.21 -5.35
N LEU A 210 -25.57 -21.29 -4.71
CA LEU A 210 -25.13 -20.01 -5.29
C LEU A 210 -23.68 -20.03 -5.78
N LEU A 211 -23.03 -21.21 -5.83
CA LEU A 211 -21.61 -21.32 -6.13
C LEU A 211 -21.24 -20.79 -7.52
N GLN A 212 -22.09 -21.05 -8.52
CA GLN A 212 -21.93 -20.48 -9.87
C GLN A 212 -22.08 -18.96 -9.89
N SER A 213 -23.07 -18.43 -9.16
CA SER A 213 -23.29 -16.99 -9.04
C SER A 213 -22.11 -16.30 -8.37
N LEU A 214 -21.55 -16.92 -7.32
CA LEU A 214 -20.37 -16.44 -6.62
C LEU A 214 -19.15 -16.38 -7.56
N GLY A 215 -18.93 -17.41 -8.37
CA GLY A 215 -17.87 -17.38 -9.40
C GLY A 215 -18.07 -16.26 -10.42
N ALA A 216 -19.30 -16.06 -10.90
CA ALA A 216 -19.60 -14.97 -11.82
C ALA A 216 -19.36 -13.58 -11.20
N TRP A 217 -19.64 -13.39 -9.91
CA TRP A 217 -19.37 -12.14 -9.19
C TRP A 217 -17.88 -11.90 -8.95
N GLN A 218 -17.10 -12.95 -8.67
CA GLN A 218 -15.65 -12.86 -8.52
C GLN A 218 -14.94 -12.44 -9.80
N LEU A 219 -15.39 -12.94 -10.96
CA LEU A 219 -14.81 -12.54 -12.26
C LEU A 219 -15.14 -11.08 -12.60
N GLY A 220 -16.32 -10.59 -12.20
CA GLY A 220 -16.82 -9.27 -12.58
C GLY A 220 -17.14 -9.16 -14.06
N SER A 221 -18.12 -8.33 -14.43
CA SER A 221 -18.46 -8.11 -15.83
C SER A 221 -18.96 -6.69 -16.09
N PHE A 222 -18.35 -6.03 -17.07
CA PHE A 222 -18.82 -4.74 -17.59
C PHE A 222 -19.95 -4.92 -18.62
N ALA A 223 -20.47 -6.14 -18.80
CA ALA A 223 -21.52 -6.37 -19.78
C ALA A 223 -22.90 -5.89 -19.34
N GLY A 224 -23.12 -5.69 -18.03
CA GLY A 224 -24.38 -5.20 -17.47
C GLY A 224 -24.59 -3.68 -17.56
N VAL A 225 -23.66 -2.92 -18.16
CA VAL A 225 -23.73 -1.44 -18.29
C VAL A 225 -24.58 -1.04 -19.53
N LEU A 226 -25.75 -1.66 -19.70
CA LEU A 226 -26.74 -1.24 -20.68
C LEU A 226 -27.94 -0.56 -19.98
N ARG A 227 -28.56 0.38 -20.71
CA ARG A 227 -29.57 1.36 -20.29
C ARG A 227 -30.36 1.05 -19.00
N GLY A 228 -30.32 1.97 -18.02
CA GLY A 228 -31.15 1.96 -16.80
C GLY A 228 -30.39 1.73 -15.48
N ARG A 229 -29.08 1.44 -15.54
CA ARG A 229 -28.19 1.19 -14.37
C ARG A 229 -26.94 2.08 -14.34
N TYR A 230 -26.82 3.04 -15.25
CA TYR A 230 -25.65 3.93 -15.40
C TYR A 230 -25.60 5.06 -14.36
N GLU A 231 -26.67 5.32 -13.62
CA GLU A 231 -26.72 6.41 -12.64
C GLU A 231 -25.69 6.22 -11.52
N LEU A 232 -25.45 4.96 -11.13
CA LEU A 232 -24.47 4.61 -10.10
C LEU A 232 -23.01 4.76 -10.57
N LEU A 233 -22.76 4.73 -11.88
CA LEU A 233 -21.42 4.97 -12.44
C LEU A 233 -20.98 6.42 -12.26
N TRP A 234 -21.91 7.37 -12.32
CA TRP A 234 -21.61 8.79 -12.10
C TRP A 234 -21.22 9.10 -10.66
N LEU A 235 -21.74 8.35 -9.68
CA LEU A 235 -21.36 8.50 -8.27
C LEU A 235 -19.90 8.15 -7.98
N VAL A 236 -19.24 7.37 -8.85
CA VAL A 236 -17.80 7.07 -8.72
C VAL A 236 -16.94 8.17 -9.35
N ALA A 237 -17.49 8.91 -10.32
CA ALA A 237 -16.78 9.96 -11.04
C ALA A 237 -16.82 11.33 -10.34
N VAL A 238 -17.79 11.56 -9.46
CA VAL A 238 -17.93 12.76 -8.59
C VAL A 238 -17.23 12.52 -7.26
#